data_AF-A0A8H7NU68-F1
#
_entry.id   AF-A0A8H7NU68-F1
#
_cell.length_a   1.000
_cell.length_b   1.000
_cell.length_c   1.000
_cell.angle_alpha   90.00
_cell.angle_beta   90.00
_cell.angle_gamma   90.00
#
_symmetry.space_group_name_H-M   'P 1'
#
loop_
_entity.id
_entity.type
_entity.pdbx_description
1 polymer ?
#
loop_
_entity_poly.entity_id
_entity_poly.type
_entity_poly.pdbx_seq_one_letter_code
_entity_poly.pdbx_strand_id
1 'polypeptide(L)'
;MGISLQSFNIPHFPSLIIAMSKPAHLVLVKYSPAKPAIIFCVISMSMLPAADNILTHCDAGDDNNRYPNIYEADLQAHLDHVADNSLAETEAFYRSLP
;
A
#
# COMPACT_ATOMS: atom_id res chain seq x y z
N MET A 1 -2.13 12.70 -21.07
CA MET A 1 -2.98 12.21 -19.96
C MET A 1 -3.48 10.82 -20.34
N GLY A 2 -3.11 9.78 -19.60
CA GLY A 2 -3.56 8.42 -19.86
C GLY A 2 -4.56 8.00 -18.79
N ILE A 3 -5.78 7.65 -19.19
CA ILE A 3 -6.79 7.08 -18.29
C ILE A 3 -6.90 5.60 -18.66
N SER A 4 -6.76 4.72 -17.67
CA SER A 4 -6.94 3.28 -17.83
C SER A 4 -8.07 2.82 -16.93
N LEU A 5 -8.97 2.00 -17.46
CA LEU A 5 -10.10 1.42 -16.74
C LEU A 5 -9.92 -0.09 -16.71
N GLN A 6 -10.00 -0.67 -15.52
CA GLN A 6 -9.92 -2.11 -15.32
C GLN A 6 -11.25 -2.62 -14.75
N SER A 7 -11.91 -3.51 -15.50
CA SER A 7 -13.18 -4.13 -15.09
C SER A 7 -12.96 -5.35 -14.21
N PHE A 8 -13.81 -5.53 -13.20
CA PHE A 8 -13.82 -6.70 -12.33
C PHE A 8 -15.23 -7.32 -12.32
N ASN A 9 -15.31 -8.64 -12.37
CA ASN A 9 -16.58 -9.39 -12.42
C ASN A 9 -16.86 -10.16 -11.11
N ILE A 10 -16.38 -9.65 -9.97
CA ILE A 10 -16.55 -10.31 -8.67
C ILE A 10 -17.71 -9.62 -7.93
N PRO A 11 -18.82 -10.33 -7.66
CA PRO A 11 -20.01 -9.73 -7.06
C PRO A 11 -19.87 -9.51 -5.54
N HIS A 12 -19.01 -10.29 -4.86
CA HIS A 12 -18.77 -10.17 -3.43
C HIS A 12 -17.73 -9.09 -3.13
N PHE A 13 -18.14 -8.00 -2.47
CA PHE A 13 -17.34 -6.80 -2.31
C PHE A 13 -15.98 -7.01 -1.58
N PRO A 14 -15.90 -7.73 -0.45
CA PRO A 14 -14.59 -8.04 0.16
C PRO A 14 -13.65 -8.82 -0.76
N SER A 15 -14.19 -9.80 -1.51
CA SER A 15 -13.39 -10.55 -2.49
C SER A 15 -12.94 -9.68 -3.65
N LEU A 16 -13.76 -8.70 -4.06
CA LEU A 16 -13.39 -7.70 -5.04
C LEU A 16 -12.19 -6.87 -4.55
N ILE A 17 -12.23 -6.35 -3.31
CA ILE A 17 -11.10 -5.57 -2.75
C ILE A 17 -9.81 -6.39 -2.71
N ILE A 18 -9.88 -7.64 -2.26
CA ILE A 18 -8.70 -8.53 -2.24
C ILE A 18 -8.18 -8.78 -3.66
N ALA A 19 -9.06 -9.07 -4.61
CA ALA A 19 -8.67 -9.28 -6.02
C ALA A 19 -8.10 -8.02 -6.69
N MET A 20 -8.47 -6.83 -6.21
CA MET A 20 -7.96 -5.54 -6.67
C MET A 20 -6.57 -5.18 -6.13
N SER A 21 -6.14 -5.78 -5.01
CA SER A 21 -4.85 -5.46 -4.38
C SER A 21 -3.65 -5.70 -5.30
N LYS A 22 -3.58 -6.89 -5.93
CA LYS A 22 -2.51 -7.27 -6.86
C LYS A 22 -2.42 -6.37 -8.10
N PRO A 23 -3.51 -6.13 -8.86
CA PRO A 23 -3.44 -5.23 -10.00
C PRO A 23 -3.18 -3.78 -9.58
N ALA A 24 -3.61 -3.34 -8.39
CA ALA A 24 -3.25 -2.02 -7.88
C ALA A 24 -1.72 -1.88 -7.71
N HIS A 25 -1.06 -2.86 -7.09
CA HIS A 25 0.40 -2.90 -6.98
C HIS A 25 1.08 -2.87 -8.36
N LEU A 26 0.64 -3.70 -9.31
CA LEU A 26 1.21 -3.75 -10.66
C LEU A 26 1.08 -2.43 -11.43
N VAL A 27 -0.04 -1.72 -11.25
CA VAL A 27 -0.25 -0.40 -11.85
C VAL A 27 0.70 0.63 -11.25
N LEU A 28 0.93 0.60 -9.93
CA LEU A 28 1.90 1.47 -9.28
C LEU A 28 3.30 1.24 -9.83
N VAL A 29 3.74 -0.02 -9.90
CA VAL A 29 5.07 -0.39 -10.44
C VAL A 29 5.23 0.06 -11.89
N LYS A 30 4.20 -0.12 -12.72
CA LYS A 30 4.25 0.17 -14.15
C LYS A 30 4.19 1.67 -14.48
N TYR A 31 3.29 2.41 -13.82
CA TYR A 31 2.98 3.79 -14.20
C TYR A 31 3.61 4.83 -13.27
N SER A 32 3.93 4.47 -12.03
CA SER A 32 4.45 5.38 -11.00
C SER A 32 5.59 4.75 -10.18
N PRO A 33 6.71 4.34 -10.81
CA PRO A 33 7.74 3.59 -10.12
C PRO A 33 8.45 4.37 -9.00
N ALA A 34 8.59 5.69 -9.15
CA ALA A 34 9.31 6.57 -8.20
C ALA A 34 8.54 7.88 -7.91
N LYS A 35 7.27 7.95 -8.32
CA LYS A 35 6.43 9.13 -8.14
C LYS A 35 5.34 8.83 -7.10
N PRO A 36 4.92 9.83 -6.30
CA PRO A 36 3.85 9.63 -5.34
C PRO A 36 2.55 9.24 -6.05
N ALA A 37 1.85 8.27 -5.47
CA ALA A 37 0.57 7.78 -5.96
C ALA A 37 -0.46 7.72 -4.83
N ILE A 38 -1.72 7.97 -5.16
CA ILE A 38 -2.84 7.97 -4.21
C ILE A 38 -3.84 6.90 -4.63
N ILE A 39 -4.21 6.03 -3.70
CA ILE A 39 -5.23 5.01 -3.90
C ILE A 39 -6.47 5.41 -3.11
N PHE A 40 -7.60 5.52 -3.81
CA PHE A 40 -8.88 5.80 -3.17
C PHE A 40 -9.59 4.49 -2.82
N CYS A 41 -9.88 4.29 -1.54
CA CYS A 41 -10.72 3.19 -1.06
C CYS A 41 -12.08 3.72 -0.60
N VAL A 42 -13.14 2.93 -0.80
CA VAL A 42 -14.53 3.37 -0.56
C VAL A 42 -14.99 3.19 0.89
N ILE A 43 -14.30 2.40 1.73
CA ILE A 43 -14.62 2.27 3.17
C ILE A 43 -13.35 2.36 4.03
N SER A 44 -13.46 2.97 5.21
CA SER A 44 -12.31 3.17 6.13
C SER A 44 -11.85 1.86 6.80
N MET A 45 -12.76 0.97 7.17
CA MET A 45 -12.42 -0.30 7.86
C MET A 45 -11.63 -1.28 6.97
N SER A 46 -11.70 -1.14 5.65
CA SER A 46 -10.91 -1.95 4.72
C SER A 46 -9.62 -1.29 4.28
N MET A 47 -9.36 -0.04 4.69
CA MET A 47 -8.19 0.72 4.25
C MET A 47 -6.89 0.06 4.75
N LEU A 48 -6.85 -0.28 6.04
CA LEU A 48 -5.69 -0.95 6.68
C LEU A 48 -5.43 -2.33 6.05
N PRO A 49 -6.39 -3.28 6.00
CA PRO A 49 -6.15 -4.56 5.34
C PRO A 49 -5.79 -4.44 3.85
N ALA A 50 -6.36 -3.46 3.13
CA ALA A 50 -6.03 -3.24 1.72
C ALA A 50 -4.59 -2.74 1.54
N ALA A 51 -4.11 -1.87 2.45
CA ALA A 51 -2.73 -1.40 2.47
C ALA A 51 -1.77 -2.57 2.73
N ASP A 52 -2.04 -3.40 3.75
CA ASP A 52 -1.22 -4.56 4.08
C ASP A 52 -1.14 -5.56 2.91
N ASN A 53 -2.25 -5.78 2.21
CA ASN A 53 -2.25 -6.62 1.01
C ASN A 53 -1.33 -6.06 -0.08
N ILE A 54 -1.31 -4.74 -0.29
CA ILE A 54 -0.43 -4.11 -1.28
C ILE A 54 1.03 -4.24 -0.87
N LEU A 55 1.35 -4.03 0.41
CA LEU A 55 2.71 -4.23 0.95
C LEU A 55 3.17 -5.68 0.81
N THR A 56 2.30 -6.64 1.10
CA THR A 56 2.59 -8.07 0.92
C THR A 56 2.93 -8.41 -0.54
N HIS A 57 2.25 -7.78 -1.51
CA HIS A 57 2.60 -7.94 -2.93
C HIS A 57 3.93 -7.28 -3.30
N CYS A 58 4.38 -6.26 -2.55
CA CYS A 58 5.70 -5.67 -2.70
C CYS A 58 6.79 -6.59 -2.18
N ASP A 59 6.56 -7.23 -1.02
CA ASP A 59 7.52 -8.16 -0.43
C ASP A 59 7.72 -9.43 -1.29
N ALA A 60 6.67 -9.80 -2.04
CA ALA A 60 6.76 -10.85 -3.03
C ALA A 60 7.57 -10.42 -4.28
N GLY A 61 7.77 -9.12 -4.48
CA GLY A 61 8.71 -8.55 -5.45
C GLY A 61 10.07 -8.31 -4.79
N ASP A 62 11.14 -8.30 -5.56
CA ASP A 62 12.53 -8.19 -5.06
C ASP A 62 12.87 -6.80 -4.42
N ASP A 63 11.88 -5.93 -4.19
CA ASP A 63 12.04 -4.54 -3.73
C ASP A 63 11.18 -4.26 -2.47
N ASN A 64 11.58 -4.82 -1.32
CA ASN A 64 10.83 -4.66 -0.06
C ASN A 64 10.80 -3.22 0.49
N ASN A 65 11.72 -2.35 0.04
CA ASN A 65 11.83 -0.95 0.51
C ASN A 65 11.43 0.07 -0.58
N ARG A 66 10.48 -0.27 -1.45
CA ARG A 66 10.20 0.51 -2.66
C ARG A 66 9.48 1.84 -2.44
N TYR A 67 8.65 1.93 -1.41
CA TYR A 67 7.72 3.06 -1.23
C TYR A 67 8.24 4.21 -0.36
N PRO A 68 8.93 3.98 0.78
CA PRO A 68 9.46 5.09 1.54
C PRO A 68 10.68 5.67 0.83
N ASN A 69 10.58 6.95 0.43
CA ASN A 69 11.71 7.70 -0.15
C ASN A 69 12.51 8.47 0.93
N ILE A 70 12.41 8.04 2.18
CA ILE A 70 13.03 8.67 3.34
C ILE A 70 13.75 7.61 4.18
N TYR A 71 14.77 8.05 4.93
CA TYR A 71 15.48 7.18 5.85
C TYR A 71 14.63 6.91 7.09
N GLU A 72 14.74 5.70 7.64
CA GLU A 72 13.98 5.26 8.83
C GLU A 72 14.16 6.19 10.04
N ALA A 73 15.37 6.74 10.19
CA ALA A 73 15.69 7.68 11.27
C ALA A 73 14.83 8.95 11.23
N ASP A 74 14.50 9.45 10.04
CA ASP A 74 13.68 10.65 9.85
C ASP A 74 12.19 10.35 10.00
N LEU A 75 11.76 9.12 9.64
CA LEU A 75 10.38 8.67 9.83
C LEU A 75 10.03 8.56 11.33
N GLN A 76 11.00 8.23 12.18
CA GLN A 76 10.75 8.00 13.60
C GLN A 76 10.14 9.19 14.33
N ALA A 77 10.63 10.39 14.04
CA ALA A 77 10.11 11.62 14.64
C ALA A 77 8.63 11.84 14.31
N HIS A 78 8.16 11.34 13.16
CA HIS A 78 6.76 11.41 12.76
C HIS A 78 5.92 10.32 13.42
N LEU A 79 6.47 9.11 13.58
CA LEU A 79 5.78 7.99 14.24
C LEU A 79 5.51 8.23 15.72
N ASP A 80 6.41 8.95 16.41
CA ASP A 80 6.24 9.29 17.84
C ASP A 80 4.99 10.15 18.13
N HIS A 81 4.41 10.78 17.10
CA HIS A 81 3.21 11.61 17.19
C HIS A 81 1.92 10.88 16.75
N VAL A 82 2.02 9.64 16.26
CA VAL A 82 0.86 8.87 15.77
C VAL A 82 0.17 8.18 16.96
N ALA A 83 -1.11 8.50 17.17
CA ALA A 83 -1.91 7.92 18.26
C ALA A 83 -2.48 6.52 17.92
N ASP A 84 -2.52 6.15 16.65
CA ASP A 84 -3.07 4.89 16.17
C ASP A 84 -1.93 3.87 15.93
N ASN A 85 -1.84 2.88 16.83
CA ASN A 85 -0.83 1.84 16.73
C ASN A 85 -0.96 1.00 15.45
N SER A 86 -2.15 0.87 14.87
CA SER A 86 -2.33 0.10 13.63
C SER A 86 -1.75 0.84 12.41
N LEU A 87 -1.86 2.17 12.39
CA LEU A 87 -1.23 3.00 11.37
C LEU A 87 0.29 3.03 11.58
N ALA A 88 0.72 3.13 12.84
CA ALA A 88 2.13 3.03 13.18
C ALA A 88 2.71 1.66 12.83
N GLU A 89 1.94 0.57 12.92
CA GLU A 89 2.37 -0.79 12.53
C GLU A 89 2.51 -0.95 11.02
N THR A 90 1.60 -0.41 10.20
CA THR A 90 1.79 -0.39 8.73
C THR A 90 3.05 0.39 8.33
N GLU A 91 3.38 1.46 9.05
CA GLU A 91 4.61 2.24 8.85
C GLU A 91 5.84 1.64 9.57
N ALA A 92 5.65 0.84 10.61
CA ALA A 92 6.71 0.16 11.37
C ALA A 92 6.98 -1.26 10.86
N PHE A 93 6.14 -1.81 9.98
CA PHE A 93 6.40 -3.03 9.23
C PHE A 93 7.76 -2.93 8.52
N TYR A 94 8.11 -1.73 8.05
CA TYR A 94 9.43 -1.36 7.53
C TYR A 94 10.60 -1.60 8.51
N ARG A 95 10.39 -1.58 9.83
CA ARG A 95 11.45 -1.84 10.85
C ARG A 95 11.81 -3.32 11.02
N SER A 96 10.96 -4.24 10.56
CA SER A 96 11.11 -5.68 10.86
C SER A 96 11.89 -6.45 9.80
N LEU A 97 12.35 -5.76 8.75
CA LEU A 97 13.18 -6.30 7.70
C LEU A 97 14.67 -6.07 8.04
N PRO A 98 15.54 -7.08 7.85
CA PRO A 98 16.99 -6.96 8.06
C PRO A 98 17.66 -6.03 7.05
#